data_AF-A0A127M4P2-F1
#
_entry.id   AF-A0A127M4P2-F1
#
_cell.length_a   1.000
_cell.length_b   1.000
_cell.length_c   1.000
_cell.angle_alpha   90.00
_cell.angle_beta   90.00
_cell.angle_gamma   90.00
#
_symmetry.space_group_name_H-M   'P 1'
#
loop_
_entity.id
_entity.type
_entity.pdbx_description
1 polymer ?
#
loop_
_entity_poly.entity_id
_entity_poly.type
_entity_poly.pdbx_seq_one_letter_code
_entity_poly.pdbx_strand_id
1 'polypeptide(L)'
;MASVKESYRGQCNLHIYFAEQYLAQLEASDPRDWGGHIQRAIADSLVWQLLLAYQCHLADLIDQQPKFGLLLPLGQFNARSLVADELPPEIEELAGREVEPGWLATIINYPFVQTATTNRAPQGVLAWDGQSESAVKPDLADCLIELKSTIARHRATLMEY
;
A
#
# COMPACT_ATOMS: atom_id res chain seq x y z
N MET A 1 14.07 30.11 1.61
CA MET A 1 13.83 28.98 2.51
C MET A 1 13.62 27.75 1.64
N ALA A 2 14.62 26.87 1.54
CA ALA A 2 14.43 25.59 0.88
C ALA A 2 13.54 24.75 1.80
N SER A 3 12.27 24.56 1.42
CA SER A 3 11.43 23.52 2.00
C SER A 3 12.21 22.22 1.89
N VAL A 4 12.42 21.51 3.00
CA VAL A 4 12.87 20.12 2.95
C VAL A 4 11.82 19.40 2.10
N LYS A 5 12.10 19.17 0.82
CA LYS A 5 11.27 18.31 -0.01
C LYS A 5 11.45 16.92 0.59
N GLU A 6 10.49 16.46 1.37
CA GLU A 6 10.44 15.06 1.76
C GLU A 6 10.49 14.23 0.48
N SER A 7 11.50 13.39 0.36
CA SER A 7 11.66 12.53 -0.80
C SER A 7 10.63 11.40 -0.71
N TYR A 8 9.86 11.17 -1.78
CA TYR A 8 8.93 10.05 -1.88
C TYR A 8 9.62 8.70 -1.62
N ARG A 9 10.89 8.56 -2.03
CA ARG A 9 11.75 7.44 -1.69
C ARG A 9 11.95 7.26 -0.18
N GLY A 10 12.20 8.36 0.53
CA GLY A 10 12.34 8.37 1.98
C GLY A 10 11.06 7.92 2.69
N GLN A 11 9.91 8.47 2.28
CA GLN A 11 8.61 8.10 2.83
C GLN A 11 8.26 6.63 2.53
N CYS A 12 8.52 6.16 1.31
CA CYS A 12 8.35 4.76 0.94
C CYS A 12 9.17 3.83 1.87
N ASN A 13 10.45 4.14 2.10
CA ASN A 13 11.30 3.34 3.00
C ASN A 13 10.81 3.36 4.44
N LEU A 14 10.31 4.51 4.92
CA LEU A 14 9.75 4.65 6.27
C LEU A 14 8.52 3.76 6.46
N HIS A 15 7.61 3.76 5.48
CA HIS A 15 6.41 2.93 5.53
C HIS A 15 6.72 1.43 5.44
N ILE A 16 7.72 1.03 4.64
CA ILE A 16 8.23 -0.36 4.64
C ILE A 16 8.77 -0.74 6.02
N TYR A 17 9.56 0.14 6.65
CA TYR A 17 10.07 -0.11 8.00
C TYR A 17 8.93 -0.29 9.02
N PHE A 18 7.91 0.56 8.99
CA PHE A 18 6.75 0.39 9.87
C PHE A 18 5.96 -0.88 9.58
N ALA A 19 5.81 -1.27 8.31
CA ALA A 19 5.19 -2.54 7.94
C ALA A 19 5.96 -3.72 8.54
N GLU A 20 7.29 -3.72 8.50
CA GLU A 20 8.11 -4.76 9.17
C GLU A 20 7.86 -4.80 10.68
N GLN A 21 7.77 -3.64 11.34
CA GLN A 21 7.49 -3.58 12.78
C GLN A 21 6.09 -4.12 13.12
N TYR A 22 5.07 -3.78 12.34
CA TYR A 22 3.72 -4.29 12.56
C TYR A 22 3.61 -5.78 12.27
N LEU A 23 4.33 -6.31 11.27
CA LEU A 23 4.38 -7.75 11.01
C LEU A 23 5.00 -8.50 12.20
N ALA A 24 6.15 -8.03 12.72
CA ALA A 24 6.77 -8.62 13.90
C ALA A 24 5.87 -8.56 15.14
N GLN A 25 5.13 -7.45 15.33
CA GLN A 25 4.13 -7.35 16.40
C GLN A 25 2.96 -8.31 16.21
N LEU A 26 2.50 -8.50 14.97
CA LEU A 26 1.42 -9.43 14.65
C LEU A 26 1.82 -10.86 15.01
N GLU A 27 3.03 -11.27 14.63
CA GLU A 27 3.60 -12.58 14.94
C GLU A 27 3.80 -12.81 16.44
N ALA A 28 4.14 -11.75 17.19
CA ALA A 28 4.37 -11.81 18.64
C ALA A 28 3.09 -11.69 19.49
N SER A 29 1.98 -11.22 18.91
CA SER A 29 0.75 -10.92 19.65
C SER A 29 -0.04 -12.18 20.05
N ASP A 30 -0.61 -12.20 21.26
CA ASP A 30 -1.53 -13.28 21.67
C ASP A 30 -2.87 -13.11 20.93
N PRO A 31 -3.36 -14.13 20.21
CA PRO A 31 -4.66 -14.07 19.53
C PRO A 31 -5.86 -13.76 20.44
N ARG A 32 -5.71 -13.94 21.76
CA ARG A 32 -6.76 -13.69 22.75
C ARG A 32 -6.71 -12.27 23.32
N ASP A 33 -5.67 -11.50 23.02
CA ASP A 33 -5.53 -10.15 23.52
C ASP A 33 -6.65 -9.26 22.99
N TRP A 34 -7.34 -8.62 23.93
CA TRP A 34 -8.55 -7.82 23.70
C TRP A 34 -9.59 -8.56 22.82
N GLY A 35 -9.76 -9.87 23.04
CA GLY A 35 -10.71 -10.67 22.27
C GLY A 35 -10.37 -10.78 20.77
N GLY A 36 -9.10 -10.63 20.40
CA GLY A 36 -8.63 -10.67 19.02
C GLY A 36 -8.64 -9.31 18.30
N HIS A 37 -9.14 -8.26 18.95
CA HIS A 37 -9.18 -6.91 18.36
C HIS A 37 -7.77 -6.30 18.18
N ILE A 38 -6.81 -6.65 19.03
CA ILE A 38 -5.42 -6.18 18.88
C ILE A 38 -4.81 -6.71 17.58
N GLN A 39 -4.94 -8.01 17.30
CA GLN A 39 -4.42 -8.61 16.07
C GLN A 39 -5.03 -7.97 14.83
N ARG A 40 -6.34 -7.70 14.85
CA ARG A 40 -7.01 -7.00 13.76
C ARG A 40 -6.45 -5.59 13.59
N ALA A 41 -6.32 -4.82 14.65
CA ALA A 41 -5.79 -3.45 14.59
C ALA A 41 -4.34 -3.41 14.06
N ILE A 42 -3.51 -4.39 14.46
CA ILE A 42 -2.14 -4.54 13.95
C ILE A 42 -2.15 -4.90 12.46
N ALA A 43 -3.00 -5.85 12.04
CA ALA A 43 -3.12 -6.24 10.64
C ALA A 43 -3.64 -5.10 9.74
N ASP A 44 -4.66 -4.36 10.20
CA ASP A 44 -5.19 -3.18 9.51
C ASP A 44 -4.10 -2.10 9.37
N SER A 45 -3.32 -1.87 10.44
CA SER A 45 -2.19 -0.95 10.44
C SER A 45 -1.08 -1.40 9.47
N LEU A 46 -0.75 -2.69 9.44
CA LEU A 46 0.22 -3.28 8.51
C LEU A 46 -0.19 -3.04 7.06
N VAL A 47 -1.44 -3.38 6.71
CA VAL A 47 -1.97 -3.15 5.36
C VAL A 47 -1.92 -1.67 4.99
N TRP A 48 -2.26 -0.78 5.92
CA TRP A 48 -2.18 0.66 5.69
C TRP A 48 -0.76 1.12 5.38
N GLN A 49 0.25 0.63 6.11
CA GLN A 49 1.65 0.96 5.82
C GLN A 49 2.09 0.41 4.45
N LEU A 50 1.66 -0.80 4.07
CA LEU A 50 1.95 -1.36 2.75
C LEU A 50 1.34 -0.50 1.62
N LEU A 51 0.10 -0.04 1.78
CA LEU A 51 -0.56 0.84 0.83
C LEU A 51 0.18 2.17 0.67
N LEU A 52 0.57 2.80 1.79
CA LEU A 52 1.33 4.05 1.77
C LEU A 52 2.71 3.87 1.13
N ALA A 53 3.42 2.78 1.44
CA ALA A 53 4.69 2.46 0.81
C ALA A 53 4.56 2.32 -0.71
N TYR A 54 3.50 1.65 -1.17
CA TYR A 54 3.17 1.52 -2.58
C TYR A 54 2.85 2.87 -3.25
N GLN A 55 2.03 3.72 -2.63
CA GLN A 55 1.71 5.05 -3.15
C GLN A 55 2.93 5.97 -3.22
N CYS A 56 3.78 5.94 -2.18
CA CYS A 56 5.04 6.67 -2.19
C CYS A 56 5.98 6.13 -3.28
N HIS A 57 5.99 4.83 -3.55
CA HIS A 57 6.78 4.26 -4.65
C HIS A 57 6.27 4.74 -6.02
N LEU A 58 4.96 4.76 -6.25
CA LEU A 58 4.39 5.34 -7.47
C LEU A 58 4.79 6.81 -7.66
N ALA A 59 4.75 7.58 -6.57
CA ALA A 59 5.16 8.98 -6.61
C ALA A 59 6.66 9.16 -6.90
N ASP A 60 7.50 8.29 -6.34
CA ASP A 60 8.93 8.24 -6.66
C ASP A 60 9.15 7.91 -8.14
N LEU A 61 8.44 6.91 -8.70
CA LEU A 61 8.52 6.57 -10.13
C LEU A 61 8.15 7.75 -11.04
N ILE A 62 7.08 8.49 -10.70
CA ILE A 62 6.66 9.67 -11.46
C ILE A 62 7.71 10.79 -11.37
N ASP A 63 8.22 11.08 -10.18
CA ASP A 63 9.21 12.14 -9.94
C ASP A 63 10.54 11.86 -10.66
N GLN A 64 10.95 10.59 -10.72
CA GLN A 64 12.19 10.17 -11.41
C GLN A 64 12.04 10.08 -12.94
N GLN A 65 10.82 10.00 -13.48
CA GLN A 65 10.59 9.82 -14.92
C GLN A 65 9.75 10.95 -15.54
N PRO A 66 10.22 12.22 -15.50
CA PRO A 66 9.44 13.37 -15.97
C PRO A 66 9.12 13.33 -17.48
N LYS A 67 9.84 12.50 -18.26
CA LYS A 67 9.63 12.34 -19.71
C LYS A 67 8.22 11.88 -20.09
N PHE A 68 7.52 11.18 -19.18
CA PHE A 68 6.16 10.70 -19.41
C PHE A 68 5.09 11.74 -19.04
N GLY A 69 5.47 12.92 -18.53
CA GLY A 69 4.53 14.01 -18.24
C GLY A 69 3.45 13.67 -17.21
N LEU A 70 3.64 12.63 -16.40
CA LEU A 70 2.69 12.19 -15.40
C LEU A 70 2.58 13.19 -14.25
N LEU A 71 1.34 13.43 -13.81
CA LEU A 71 1.04 14.25 -12.64
C LEU A 71 0.46 13.36 -11.54
N LEU A 72 0.82 13.66 -10.30
CA LEU A 72 0.27 12.96 -9.14
C LEU A 72 -1.20 13.35 -8.93
N PRO A 73 -2.13 12.37 -8.86
CA PRO A 73 -3.51 12.65 -8.51
C PRO A 73 -3.62 13.18 -7.08
N LEU A 74 -4.67 13.98 -6.82
CA LEU A 74 -4.99 14.44 -5.47
C LEU A 74 -5.69 13.33 -4.67
N GLY A 75 -5.27 13.12 -3.42
CA GLY A 75 -5.87 12.13 -2.52
C GLY A 75 -5.23 10.75 -2.65
N GLN A 76 -6.01 9.69 -2.39
CA GLN A 76 -5.54 8.32 -2.60
C GLN A 76 -5.54 7.98 -4.08
N PHE A 77 -4.46 7.34 -4.54
CA PHE A 77 -4.30 6.95 -5.94
C PHE A 77 -3.61 5.58 -6.04
N ASN A 78 -3.66 5.01 -7.24
CA ASN A 78 -3.01 3.76 -7.63
C ASN A 78 -2.48 3.89 -9.08
N ALA A 79 -1.73 2.91 -9.58
CA ALA A 79 -1.16 2.96 -10.92
C ALA A 79 -2.24 3.09 -12.00
N ARG A 80 -3.38 2.41 -11.84
CA ARG A 80 -4.51 2.50 -12.80
C ARG A 80 -5.20 3.85 -12.86
N SER A 81 -5.02 4.70 -11.85
CA SER A 81 -5.54 6.07 -11.85
C SER A 81 -4.66 7.05 -12.64
N LEU A 82 -3.47 6.62 -13.05
CA LEU A 82 -2.53 7.43 -13.84
C LEU A 82 -2.88 7.31 -15.32
N VAL A 83 -2.98 8.46 -16.01
CA VAL A 83 -3.36 8.54 -17.43
C VAL A 83 -2.33 9.41 -18.15
N ALA A 84 -1.69 8.84 -19.16
CA ALA A 84 -0.79 9.52 -20.10
C ALA A 84 -0.82 8.81 -21.47
N ASP A 85 -0.29 9.46 -22.50
CA ASP A 85 -0.19 8.88 -23.86
C ASP A 85 0.77 7.69 -23.90
N GLU A 86 1.81 7.71 -23.05
CA GLU A 86 2.76 6.62 -22.83
C GLU A 86 2.99 6.49 -21.31
N LEU A 87 3.01 5.26 -20.80
CA LEU A 87 3.25 4.97 -19.39
C LEU A 87 4.63 4.32 -19.21
N PRO A 88 5.34 4.61 -18.10
CA PRO A 88 6.51 3.83 -17.73
C PRO A 88 6.15 2.34 -17.59
N PRO A 89 6.99 1.41 -18.06
CA PRO A 89 6.75 -0.03 -17.93
C PRO A 89 6.50 -0.48 -16.49
N GLU A 90 7.15 0.18 -15.51
CA GLU A 90 6.94 -0.10 -14.10
C GLU A 90 5.52 0.24 -13.62
N ILE A 91 4.90 1.28 -14.19
CA ILE A 91 3.53 1.69 -13.88
C ILE A 91 2.54 0.75 -14.56
N GLU A 92 2.81 0.32 -15.79
CA GLU A 92 2.00 -0.68 -16.50
C GLU A 92 2.01 -2.03 -15.75
N GLU A 93 3.17 -2.48 -15.28
CA GLU A 93 3.28 -3.70 -14.48
C GLU A 93 2.42 -3.59 -13.21
N LEU A 94 2.55 -2.49 -12.47
CA LEU A 94 1.78 -2.28 -11.24
C LEU A 94 0.28 -2.24 -11.56
N ALA A 95 -0.13 -1.54 -12.62
CA ALA A 95 -1.52 -1.47 -13.04
C ALA A 95 -2.11 -2.85 -13.37
N GLY A 96 -1.32 -3.76 -13.97
CA GLY A 96 -1.70 -5.16 -14.16
C GLY A 96 -1.89 -5.92 -12.85
N ARG A 97 -0.92 -5.81 -11.93
CA ARG A 97 -0.94 -6.46 -10.61
C ARG A 97 -2.07 -5.98 -9.70
N GLU A 98 -2.64 -4.81 -9.93
CA GLU A 98 -3.83 -4.34 -9.21
C GLU A 98 -5.11 -5.10 -9.58
N VAL A 99 -5.17 -5.65 -10.79
CA VAL A 99 -6.36 -6.36 -11.31
C VAL A 99 -6.25 -7.85 -11.05
N GLU A 100 -5.07 -8.41 -11.27
CA GLU A 100 -4.84 -9.84 -11.11
C GLU A 100 -4.89 -10.24 -9.62
N PRO A 101 -5.56 -11.35 -9.27
CA PRO A 101 -5.52 -11.87 -7.90
C PRO A 101 -4.06 -12.11 -7.47
N GLY A 102 -3.62 -11.40 -6.44
CA GLY A 102 -2.24 -11.43 -5.98
C GLY A 102 -2.01 -10.47 -4.81
N TRP A 103 -0.75 -10.26 -4.44
CA TRP A 103 -0.38 -9.45 -3.29
C TRP A 103 -0.85 -7.99 -3.38
N LEU A 104 -0.76 -7.35 -4.56
CA LEU A 104 -1.12 -5.94 -4.71
C LEU A 104 -2.64 -5.75 -4.69
N ALA A 105 -3.37 -6.58 -5.44
CA ALA A 105 -4.83 -6.62 -5.37
C ALA A 105 -5.32 -6.92 -3.94
N THR A 106 -4.59 -7.74 -3.18
CA THR A 106 -4.90 -8.04 -1.77
C THR A 106 -4.78 -6.81 -0.88
N ILE A 107 -3.71 -6.02 -1.01
CA ILE A 107 -3.53 -4.77 -0.25
C ILE A 107 -4.64 -3.76 -0.59
N ILE A 108 -4.90 -3.55 -1.89
CA ILE A 108 -5.83 -2.51 -2.36
C ILE A 108 -7.27 -2.86 -2.02
N ASN A 109 -7.67 -4.11 -2.20
CA ASN A 109 -9.04 -4.56 -1.95
C ASN A 109 -9.27 -5.01 -0.50
N TYR A 110 -8.29 -4.78 0.39
CA TYR A 110 -8.42 -5.15 1.78
C TYR A 110 -9.62 -4.44 2.43
N PRO A 111 -10.47 -5.15 3.21
CA PRO A 111 -11.74 -4.59 3.71
C PRO A 111 -11.61 -3.27 4.47
N PHE A 112 -10.57 -3.12 5.30
CA PHE A 112 -10.30 -1.86 6.02
C PHE A 112 -10.03 -0.70 5.05
N VAL A 113 -9.22 -0.92 4.01
CA VAL A 113 -8.90 0.09 2.99
C VAL A 113 -10.16 0.49 2.22
N GLN A 114 -10.97 -0.49 1.81
CA GLN A 114 -12.22 -0.25 1.07
C GLN A 114 -13.28 0.48 1.92
N THR A 115 -13.30 0.24 3.23
CA THR A 115 -14.22 0.94 4.13
C THR A 115 -13.79 2.39 4.33
N ALA A 116 -12.48 2.65 4.43
CA ALA A 116 -11.92 3.99 4.55
C ALA A 116 -12.16 4.85 3.29
N THR A 117 -12.15 4.24 2.09
CA THR A 117 -12.36 4.97 0.83
C THR A 117 -13.81 5.21 0.48
N THR A 118 -14.72 4.30 0.87
CA THR A 118 -16.12 4.38 0.46
C THR A 118 -17.02 5.21 1.39
N ASN A 119 -16.49 5.75 2.50
CA ASN A 119 -17.28 6.44 3.54
C ASN A 119 -18.53 5.64 3.98
N ARG A 120 -18.53 4.31 3.79
CA ARG A 120 -19.65 3.41 4.10
C ARG A 120 -19.62 2.96 5.57
N ALA A 121 -19.18 3.82 6.48
CA ALA A 121 -19.51 3.62 7.88
C ALA A 121 -21.04 3.84 8.01
N PRO A 122 -21.80 2.85 8.47
CA PRO A 122 -23.22 3.06 8.70
C PRO A 122 -23.40 4.13 9.78
N GLN A 123 -24.30 5.07 9.50
CA GLN A 123 -24.57 6.18 10.39
C GLN A 123 -24.96 5.66 11.79
N GLY A 124 -24.30 6.17 12.83
CA GLY A 124 -24.62 5.88 14.23
C GLY A 124 -23.77 4.77 14.88
N VAL A 125 -22.80 4.19 14.17
CA VAL A 125 -21.91 3.16 14.72
C VAL A 125 -20.53 3.76 15.00
N LEU A 126 -20.09 3.71 16.27
CA LEU A 126 -18.76 4.19 16.69
C LEU A 126 -17.63 3.23 16.29
N ALA A 127 -17.94 1.95 16.10
CA ALA A 127 -17.04 0.92 15.61
C ALA A 127 -17.86 -0.16 14.88
N TRP A 128 -17.67 -0.30 13.57
CA TRP A 128 -18.31 -1.33 12.75
C TRP A 128 -17.32 -2.48 12.58
N ASP A 129 -17.68 -3.63 13.13
CA ASP A 129 -17.00 -4.91 12.95
C ASP A 129 -17.34 -5.45 11.55
N GLY A 130 -16.81 -4.82 10.51
CA GLY A 130 -17.01 -5.26 9.12
C GLY A 130 -16.91 -6.77 9.01
N GLN A 131 -17.98 -7.38 8.46
CA GLN A 131 -18.27 -8.82 8.41
C GLN A 131 -17.00 -9.68 8.49
N SER A 132 -16.75 -10.23 9.68
CA SER A 132 -15.51 -10.91 10.04
C SER A 132 -15.52 -12.43 9.78
N GLU A 133 -16.37 -12.95 8.90
CA GLU A 133 -16.64 -14.41 8.91
C GLU A 133 -16.20 -15.24 7.70
N SER A 134 -15.62 -14.70 6.62
CA SER A 134 -15.21 -15.61 5.53
C SER A 134 -14.10 -15.15 4.57
N ALA A 135 -13.43 -14.02 4.81
CA ALA A 135 -12.29 -13.67 3.96
C ALA A 135 -11.08 -14.52 4.36
N VAL A 136 -10.52 -15.26 3.40
CA VAL A 136 -9.20 -15.89 3.51
C VAL A 136 -8.25 -14.85 4.09
N LYS A 137 -7.65 -15.12 5.26
CA LYS A 137 -6.67 -14.22 5.86
C LYS A 137 -5.52 -14.07 4.86
N PRO A 138 -5.31 -12.87 4.30
CA PRO A 138 -4.22 -12.69 3.34
C PRO A 138 -2.88 -12.88 4.03
N ASP A 139 -1.93 -13.47 3.30
CA ASP A 139 -0.55 -13.58 3.78
C ASP A 139 0.12 -12.20 3.67
N LEU A 140 0.09 -11.45 4.77
CA LEU A 140 0.64 -10.10 4.82
C LEU A 140 2.17 -10.11 4.81
N ALA A 141 2.82 -11.22 5.19
CA ALA A 141 4.27 -11.37 5.08
C ALA A 141 4.67 -11.50 3.60
N ASP A 142 3.96 -12.33 2.83
CA ASP A 142 4.14 -12.44 1.39
C ASP A 142 3.94 -11.09 0.69
N CYS A 143 2.88 -10.35 1.06
CA CYS A 143 2.63 -9.01 0.52
C CYS A 143 3.78 -8.03 0.76
N LEU A 144 4.38 -8.06 1.95
CA LEU A 144 5.53 -7.22 2.28
C LEU A 144 6.78 -7.62 1.47
N ILE A 145 7.04 -8.93 1.33
CA ILE A 145 8.18 -9.45 0.56
C ILE A 145 8.07 -9.05 -0.91
N GLU A 146 6.92 -9.29 -1.52
CA GLU A 146 6.66 -8.98 -2.92
C GLU A 146 6.73 -7.48 -3.21
N LEU A 147 6.16 -6.64 -2.33
CA LEU A 147 6.24 -5.19 -2.47
C LEU A 147 7.70 -4.71 -2.38
N LYS A 148 8.47 -5.19 -1.41
CA LYS A 148 9.90 -4.85 -1.26
C LYS A 148 10.72 -5.28 -2.48
N SER A 149 10.49 -6.50 -2.97
CA SER A 149 11.15 -7.05 -4.16
C SER A 149 10.86 -6.20 -5.39
N THR A 150 9.59 -5.87 -5.61
CA THR A 150 9.11 -5.02 -6.71
C THR A 150 9.74 -3.63 -6.66
N ILE A 151 9.74 -2.98 -5.49
CA ILE A 151 10.36 -1.65 -5.30
C ILE A 151 11.86 -1.70 -5.60
N ALA A 152 12.58 -2.69 -5.07
CA ALA A 152 14.01 -2.84 -5.29
C ALA A 152 14.34 -3.03 -6.77
N ARG A 153 13.57 -3.88 -7.47
CA ARG A 153 13.72 -4.13 -8.91
C ARG A 153 13.46 -2.86 -9.72
N HIS A 154 12.36 -2.16 -9.47
CA HIS A 154 12.03 -0.92 -10.22
C HIS A 154 13.10 0.15 -10.01
N ARG A 155 13.60 0.31 -8.78
CA ARG A 155 14.68 1.26 -8.48
C ARG A 155 16.01 0.89 -9.11
N ALA A 156 16.29 -0.40 -9.30
CA ALA A 156 17.48 -0.86 -10.00
C ALA A 156 17.38 -0.52 -11.50
N THR A 157 16.23 -0.78 -12.13
CA THR A 157 15.98 -0.44 -13.54
C THR A 157 16.04 1.07 -13.79
N LEU A 158 15.61 1.90 -12.83
CA LEU A 158 15.75 3.36 -12.91
C LEU A 158 17.20 3.86 -12.95
N MET A 159 18.19 3.11 -12.45
CA MET A 159 19.60 3.50 -12.53
C MET A 159 20.19 3.29 -13.94
N GLU A 160 19.46 2.62 -14.84
CA GLU A 160 19.90 2.31 -16.20
C GLU A 160 19.43 3.34 -17.24
N TYR A 161 18.54 4.26 -16.86
CA TYR A 161 17.98 5.33 -17.70
C TYR A 161 18.61 6.69 -17.43
#